data_AF-A0AA96UTB3-F1
#
_entry.id   AF-A0AA96UTB3-F1
#
_cell.length_a   1.000
_cell.length_b   1.000
_cell.length_c   1.000
_cell.angle_alpha   90.00
_cell.angle_beta   90.00
_cell.angle_gamma   90.00
#
_symmetry.space_group_name_H-M   'P 1'
#
loop_
_entity.id
_entity.type
_entity.pdbx_description
1 polymer ?
#
loop_
_entity_poly.entity_id
_entity_poly.type
_entity_poly.pdbx_seq_one_letter_code
_entity_poly.pdbx_strand_id
1 'polypeptide(L)'
;TLILLTSGLTITWAHHSIMENNYKQSIQGLSLTVFLGFYFTLLQAYEYKEAPFTIADSVYGSTFFMTTGLHELHVIIGSTFLFICLIRLYLNHFSSNHHFGFEAAAWYWHFVDVVWLFLYISIYWWGS
;
A
#
# COMPACT_ATOMS: atom_id res chain seq x y z
N THR A 1 8.62 -1.74 -6.00
CA THR A 1 9.21 -2.05 -4.67
C THR A 1 9.52 -0.81 -3.86
N LEU A 2 10.37 0.11 -4.34
CA LEU A 2 10.76 1.31 -3.60
C LEU A 2 9.57 2.14 -3.11
N ILE A 3 8.53 2.30 -3.94
CA ILE A 3 7.32 3.07 -3.61
C ILE A 3 6.62 2.51 -2.36
N LEU A 4 6.37 1.20 -2.32
CA LEU A 4 5.74 0.55 -1.17
C LEU A 4 6.62 0.64 0.08
N LEU A 5 7.93 0.38 -0.04
CA LEU A 5 8.86 0.56 1.07
C LEU A 5 8.87 2.00 1.62
N THR A 6 8.88 3.00 0.75
CA THR A 6 8.78 4.40 1.17
C THR A 6 7.43 4.70 1.80
N SER A 7 6.35 4.10 1.32
CA SER A 7 5.03 4.27 1.92
C SER A 7 4.96 3.71 3.34
N GLY A 8 5.61 2.56 3.61
CA GLY A 8 5.78 1.98 4.95
C GLY A 8 6.54 2.88 5.93
N LEU A 9 7.53 3.65 5.45
CA LEU A 9 8.20 4.65 6.27
C LEU A 9 7.28 5.84 6.58
N THR A 10 6.55 6.34 5.58
CA THR A 10 5.68 7.51 5.73
C THR A 10 4.48 7.25 6.65
N ILE A 11 3.93 6.03 6.64
CA ILE A 11 2.83 5.66 7.56
C ILE A 11 3.32 5.51 8.99
N THR A 12 4.54 4.99 9.18
CA THR A 12 5.18 4.92 10.51
C THR A 12 5.43 6.32 11.05
N TRP A 13 5.89 7.25 10.20
CA TRP A 13 6.03 8.66 10.55
C TRP A 13 4.67 9.30 10.92
N ALA A 14 3.61 9.01 10.16
CA ALA A 14 2.26 9.48 10.48
C ALA A 14 1.79 8.95 11.84
N HIS A 15 2.06 7.68 12.15
CA HIS A 15 1.72 7.07 13.43
C HIS A 15 2.39 7.76 14.62
N HIS A 16 3.72 7.94 14.55
CA HIS A 16 4.46 8.67 15.59
C HIS A 16 3.95 10.10 15.75
N SER A 17 3.63 10.78 14.65
CA SER A 17 3.09 12.14 14.69
C SER A 17 1.71 12.19 15.37
N ILE A 18 0.85 11.17 15.20
CA ILE A 18 -0.45 11.08 15.90
C ILE A 18 -0.23 10.93 17.41
N MET A 19 0.68 10.06 17.83
CA MET A 19 1.00 9.85 19.25
C MET A 19 1.59 11.10 19.90
N GLU A 20 2.37 11.89 19.16
CA GLU A 20 2.95 13.17 19.60
C GLU A 20 1.99 14.37 19.49
N ASN A 21 0.73 14.17 19.09
CA ASN A 21 -0.26 15.23 18.82
C ASN A 21 0.20 16.26 17.75
N ASN A 22 1.09 15.88 16.84
CA ASN A 22 1.56 16.74 15.76
C ASN A 22 0.69 16.59 14.50
N TYR A 23 -0.50 17.19 14.52
CA TYR A 23 -1.52 17.07 13.46
C TYR A 23 -1.02 17.40 12.05
N LYS A 24 -0.16 18.43 11.89
CA LYS A 24 0.35 18.82 10.57
C LYS A 24 1.20 17.71 9.96
N GLN A 25 2.11 17.12 10.75
CA GLN A 25 2.95 16.02 10.29
C GLN A 25 2.16 14.73 10.11
N SER A 26 1.18 14.44 10.97
CA SER A 26 0.29 13.27 10.79
C SER A 26 -0.44 13.32 9.45
N ILE A 27 -1.02 14.47 9.09
CA ILE A 27 -1.72 14.65 7.81
C ILE A 27 -0.73 14.58 6.64
N GLN A 28 0.45 15.20 6.76
CA GLN A 28 1.46 15.15 5.72
C GLN A 28 1.97 13.72 5.46
N GLY A 29 2.31 12.99 6.52
CA GLY A 29 2.77 11.60 6.40
C GLY A 29 1.71 10.69 5.80
N LEU A 30 0.48 10.75 6.30
CA LEU A 30 -0.60 9.89 5.84
C LEU A 30 -1.05 10.23 4.40
N SER A 31 -1.09 11.52 4.04
CA SER A 31 -1.39 11.93 2.65
C SER A 31 -0.32 11.44 1.67
N LEU A 32 0.95 11.46 2.06
CA LEU A 32 2.03 10.90 1.25
C LEU A 32 1.90 9.38 1.10
N THR A 33 1.56 8.65 2.18
CA THR A 33 1.30 7.20 2.10
C THR A 33 0.17 6.89 1.12
N VAL A 34 -0.96 7.59 1.22
CA VAL A 34 -2.11 7.39 0.33
C VAL A 34 -1.75 7.67 -1.12
N PHE A 35 -1.01 8.76 -1.38
CA PHE A 35 -0.53 9.10 -2.71
C PHE A 35 0.37 8.00 -3.29
N LEU A 36 1.33 7.51 -2.51
CA LEU A 36 2.23 6.42 -2.93
C LEU A 36 1.48 5.12 -3.21
N GLY A 37 0.44 4.81 -2.43
CA GLY A 37 -0.43 3.65 -2.66
C GLY A 37 -1.14 3.72 -4.02
N PHE A 38 -1.84 4.82 -4.31
CA PHE A 38 -2.49 5.00 -5.61
C PHE A 38 -1.48 5.07 -6.76
N TYR A 39 -0.31 5.67 -6.53
CA TYR A 39 0.75 5.72 -7.54
C TYR A 39 1.27 4.33 -7.88
N PHE A 40 1.41 3.44 -6.90
CA PHE A 40 1.76 2.04 -7.13
C PHE A 40 0.72 1.33 -8.01
N THR A 41 -0.58 1.48 -7.70
CA THR A 41 -1.67 0.91 -8.52
C THR A 41 -1.63 1.37 -9.97
N LEU A 42 -1.33 2.66 -10.22
CA LEU A 42 -1.19 3.18 -11.59
C LEU A 42 -0.02 2.54 -12.34
N LEU A 43 1.12 2.32 -11.66
CA LEU A 43 2.26 1.63 -12.26
C LEU A 43 1.95 0.16 -12.53
N GLN A 44 1.25 -0.53 -11.63
CA GLN A 44 0.85 -1.92 -11.82
C GLN A 44 -0.11 -2.06 -13.02
N ALA A 45 -1.05 -1.12 -13.17
CA ALA A 45 -1.94 -1.09 -14.33
C ALA A 45 -1.19 -0.82 -15.64
N TYR A 46 -0.17 0.06 -15.61
CA TYR A 46 0.70 0.30 -16.76
C TYR A 46 1.49 -0.95 -17.14
N GLU A 47 2.06 -1.66 -16.16
CA GLU A 47 2.76 -2.92 -16.38
C GLU A 47 1.85 -3.97 -17.02
N TYR A 48 0.61 -4.14 -16.54
CA TYR A 48 -0.33 -5.10 -17.12
C TYR A 48 -0.70 -4.78 -18.57
N LYS A 49 -0.68 -3.50 -18.96
CA LYS A 49 -0.99 -3.09 -20.33
C LYS A 49 0.20 -3.35 -21.27
N GLU A 50 1.42 -3.13 -20.81
CA GLU A 50 2.63 -3.25 -21.61
C GLU A 50 3.27 -4.65 -21.54
N ALA A 51 2.76 -5.55 -20.69
CA ALA A 51 3.24 -6.92 -20.57
C ALA A 51 3.15 -7.66 -21.93
N PRO A 52 4.22 -8.32 -22.39
CA PRO A 52 4.23 -9.04 -23.67
C PRO A 52 3.51 -10.40 -23.62
N PHE A 53 2.87 -10.72 -22.49
CA PHE A 53 2.14 -11.95 -22.24
C PHE A 53 0.85 -11.64 -21.48
N THR A 54 -0.09 -12.57 -21.54
CA THR A 54 -1.44 -12.46 -20.98
C THR A 54 -1.69 -13.57 -19.95
N ILE A 55 -2.80 -13.48 -19.22
CA ILE A 55 -3.22 -14.53 -18.26
C ILE A 55 -3.47 -15.90 -18.93
N ALA A 56 -3.78 -15.91 -20.22
CA ALA A 56 -4.00 -17.14 -20.99
C ALA A 56 -2.68 -17.82 -21.42
N ASP A 57 -1.53 -17.14 -21.26
CA ASP A 57 -0.25 -17.66 -21.72
C ASP A 57 0.41 -18.56 -20.69
N SER A 58 0.35 -19.87 -20.94
CA SER A 58 1.05 -20.91 -20.18
C SER A 58 0.76 -20.88 -18.65
N VAL A 59 1.51 -21.69 -17.90
CA VAL A 59 1.46 -21.67 -16.44
C VAL A 59 2.07 -20.37 -15.87
N TYR A 60 3.02 -19.75 -16.58
CA TYR A 60 3.68 -18.53 -16.11
C TYR A 60 2.74 -17.32 -16.10
N GLY A 61 2.02 -17.07 -17.21
CA GLY A 61 1.08 -15.94 -17.29
C GLY A 61 -0.06 -16.09 -16.28
N SER A 62 -0.62 -17.30 -16.18
CA SER A 62 -1.69 -17.57 -15.20
C SER A 62 -1.24 -17.36 -13.74
N THR A 63 -0.05 -17.83 -13.34
CA THR A 63 0.46 -17.61 -11.97
C THR A 63 0.80 -16.14 -11.74
N PHE A 64 1.50 -15.50 -12.68
CA PHE A 64 1.88 -14.09 -12.60
C PHE A 64 0.67 -13.19 -12.35
N PHE A 65 -0.32 -13.23 -13.24
CA PHE A 65 -1.49 -12.33 -13.16
C PHE A 65 -2.39 -12.67 -11.97
N MET A 66 -2.53 -13.94 -11.59
CA MET A 66 -3.35 -14.30 -10.44
C MET A 66 -2.74 -13.82 -9.12
N THR A 67 -1.44 -14.02 -8.91
CA THR A 67 -0.79 -13.64 -7.65
C THR A 67 -0.58 -12.14 -7.54
N THR A 68 -0.12 -11.49 -8.61
CA THR A 68 0.07 -10.03 -8.62
C THR A 68 -1.29 -9.31 -8.61
N GLY A 69 -2.30 -9.85 -9.29
CA GLY A 69 -3.64 -9.25 -9.34
C GLY A 69 -4.38 -9.36 -8.01
N LEU A 70 -4.26 -10.50 -7.31
CA LEU A 70 -4.80 -10.62 -5.96
C LEU A 70 -4.11 -9.66 -4.99
N HIS A 71 -2.80 -9.52 -5.09
CA HIS A 71 -2.06 -8.55 -4.29
C HIS A 71 -2.51 -7.11 -4.60
N GLU A 72 -2.67 -6.76 -5.87
CA GLU A 72 -3.12 -5.43 -6.28
C GLU A 72 -4.52 -5.10 -5.73
N LEU A 73 -5.43 -6.09 -5.69
CA LEU A 73 -6.72 -5.93 -5.02
C LEU A 73 -6.55 -5.55 -3.54
N HIS A 74 -5.59 -6.16 -2.83
CA HIS A 74 -5.31 -5.80 -1.44
C HIS A 74 -4.67 -4.41 -1.32
N VAL A 75 -3.82 -3.99 -2.27
CA VAL A 75 -3.27 -2.62 -2.32
C VAL A 75 -4.39 -1.59 -2.45
N ILE A 76 -5.39 -1.84 -3.30
CA ILE A 76 -6.55 -0.94 -3.48
C ILE A 76 -7.39 -0.87 -2.19
N ILE A 77 -7.68 -2.02 -1.55
CA ILE A 77 -8.40 -2.05 -0.27
C ILE A 77 -7.61 -1.29 0.81
N GLY A 78 -6.29 -1.50 0.90
CA GLY A 78 -5.44 -0.80 1.86
C GLY A 78 -5.40 0.71 1.60
N SER A 79 -5.30 1.13 0.34
CA SER A 79 -5.22 2.54 -0.04
C SER A 79 -6.53 3.27 0.27
N THR A 80 -7.66 2.62 0.00
CA THR A 80 -8.98 3.18 0.37
C THR A 80 -9.17 3.23 1.88
N PHE A 81 -8.70 2.23 2.63
CA PHE A 81 -8.77 2.23 4.09
C PHE A 81 -7.92 3.37 4.69
N LEU A 82 -6.71 3.58 4.18
CA LEU A 82 -5.85 4.71 4.57
C LEU A 82 -6.45 6.06 4.17
N PHE A 83 -7.09 6.15 3.01
CA PHE A 83 -7.78 7.35 2.58
C PHE A 83 -8.95 7.71 3.51
N ILE A 84 -9.73 6.73 3.95
CA ILE A 84 -10.77 6.94 4.98
C ILE A 84 -10.13 7.39 6.31
N CYS A 85 -8.98 6.83 6.70
CA CYS A 85 -8.25 7.30 7.87
C CYS A 85 -7.76 8.75 7.70
N LEU A 86 -7.34 9.16 6.50
CA LEU A 86 -6.93 10.53 6.21
C LEU A 86 -8.09 11.51 6.38
N ILE A 87 -9.28 11.17 5.87
CA ILE A 87 -10.48 11.98 6.07
C ILE A 87 -10.82 12.08 7.56
N ARG A 88 -10.81 10.97 8.29
CA ARG A 88 -11.08 10.96 9.74
C ARG A 88 -10.06 11.77 10.54
N LEU A 89 -8.79 11.73 10.14
CA LEU A 89 -7.73 12.53 10.74
C LEU A 89 -7.96 14.02 10.47
N TYR A 90 -8.35 14.40 9.25
CA TYR A 90 -8.68 15.78 8.90
C TYR A 90 -9.90 16.31 9.67
N LEU A 91 -10.88 15.44 9.97
CA LEU A 91 -12.04 15.75 10.80
C LEU A 91 -11.76 15.65 12.32
N ASN A 92 -10.50 15.45 12.73
CA ASN A 92 -10.07 15.33 14.13
C ASN A 92 -10.79 14.22 14.92
N HIS A 93 -11.10 13.08 14.29
CA HIS A 93 -11.73 11.94 14.97
C HIS A 93 -10.75 11.09 15.80
N PHE A 94 -9.45 11.34 15.68
CA PHE A 94 -8.39 10.57 16.36
C PHE A 94 -7.78 11.40 17.48
N SER A 95 -7.49 10.75 18.61
CA SER A 95 -6.68 11.31 19.70
C SER A 95 -5.36 10.57 19.81
N SER A 96 -4.37 11.14 20.50
CA SER A 96 -3.06 10.52 20.71
C SER A 96 -3.11 9.14 21.38
N ASN A 97 -4.19 8.84 22.11
CA ASN A 97 -4.32 7.59 22.86
C ASN A 97 -5.39 6.65 22.28
N HIS A 98 -6.25 7.14 21.37
CA HIS A 98 -7.35 6.37 20.83
C HIS A 98 -7.49 6.59 19.32
N HIS A 99 -6.85 5.71 18.55
CA HIS A 99 -6.82 5.75 17.09
C HIS A 99 -6.70 4.35 16.46
N PHE A 100 -7.39 3.35 17.04
CA PHE A 100 -7.35 1.96 16.56
C PHE A 100 -7.70 1.79 15.08
N GLY A 101 -8.61 2.62 14.54
CA GLY A 101 -8.93 2.58 13.11
C GLY A 101 -7.73 2.87 12.21
N PHE A 102 -6.83 3.76 12.65
CA PHE A 102 -5.57 4.03 11.98
C PHE A 102 -4.56 2.90 12.21
N GLU A 103 -4.45 2.36 13.44
CA GLU A 103 -3.56 1.22 13.74
C GLU A 103 -3.88 0.00 12.88
N ALA A 104 -5.17 -0.35 12.75
CA ALA A 104 -5.62 -1.45 11.91
C ALA A 104 -5.28 -1.22 10.42
N ALA A 105 -5.45 0.02 9.93
CA ALA A 105 -5.05 0.37 8.57
C ALA A 105 -3.54 0.29 8.37
N ALA A 106 -2.75 0.68 9.37
CA ALA A 106 -1.29 0.59 9.32
C ALA A 106 -0.79 -0.87 9.32
N TRP A 107 -1.39 -1.74 10.15
CA TRP A 107 -1.08 -3.18 10.12
C TRP A 107 -1.43 -3.81 8.77
N TYR A 108 -2.60 -3.47 8.22
CA TYR A 108 -3.00 -3.95 6.91
C TYR A 108 -2.04 -3.47 5.81
N TRP A 109 -1.60 -2.21 5.88
CA TRP A 109 -0.64 -1.67 4.91
C TRP A 109 0.71 -2.36 4.96
N HIS A 110 1.27 -2.60 6.16
CA HIS A 110 2.51 -3.36 6.30
C HIS A 110 2.38 -4.82 5.85
N PHE A 111 1.22 -5.45 6.05
CA PHE A 111 0.94 -6.77 5.49
C PHE A 111 1.06 -6.75 3.96
N VAL A 112 0.45 -5.77 3.30
CA VAL A 112 0.55 -5.59 1.85
C VAL A 112 2.02 -5.41 1.43
N ASP A 113 2.78 -4.53 2.09
CA ASP A 113 4.20 -4.32 1.79
C ASP A 113 5.02 -5.62 1.83
N VAL A 114 4.83 -6.44 2.87
CA VAL A 114 5.57 -7.70 3.05
C VAL A 114 5.20 -8.71 1.97
N VAL A 115 3.91 -8.84 1.62
CA VAL A 115 3.47 -9.73 0.53
C VAL A 115 4.12 -9.32 -0.79
N TRP A 116 4.22 -8.01 -1.08
CA TRP A 116 4.87 -7.53 -2.29
C TRP A 116 6.35 -7.91 -2.35
N LEU A 117 7.09 -7.83 -1.24
CA LEU A 117 8.50 -8.22 -1.20
C LEU A 117 8.69 -9.70 -1.58
N PHE A 118 7.82 -10.58 -1.08
CA PHE A 118 7.85 -12.00 -1.47
C PHE A 118 7.52 -12.20 -2.95
N LEU A 119 6.51 -11.51 -3.49
CA LEU A 119 6.17 -11.59 -4.91
C LEU A 119 7.31 -11.08 -5.79
N TYR A 120 7.94 -9.97 -5.41
CA TYR A 120 9.07 -9.41 -6.15
C TYR A 120 10.25 -10.38 -6.21
N ILE A 121 10.66 -10.94 -5.07
CA ILE A 121 11.80 -11.87 -5.04
C ILE A 121 11.49 -13.16 -5.80
N SER A 122 10.29 -13.71 -5.66
CA SER A 122 9.93 -15.01 -6.25
C SER A 122 9.64 -14.94 -7.74
N ILE A 123 8.78 -14.02 -8.18
CA ILE A 123 8.28 -13.96 -9.55
C ILE A 123 9.15 -13.08 -10.43
N TYR A 124 9.48 -11.88 -9.95
CA TYR A 124 10.19 -10.88 -10.75
C TYR A 124 11.71 -11.05 -10.77
N TRP A 125 12.29 -11.76 -9.80
CA TRP A 125 13.73 -12.00 -9.74
C TRP A 125 14.07 -13.47 -9.96
N TRP A 126 13.56 -14.39 -9.15
CA TRP A 126 13.93 -15.80 -9.28
C TRP A 126 13.28 -16.48 -10.49
N GLY A 127 12.03 -16.14 -10.79
CA GLY A 127 11.24 -16.72 -11.89
C GLY A 127 11.42 -16.06 -13.26
N SER A 128 12.27 -15.04 -13.37
CA SER A 128 12.59 -14.31 -14.61
C SER A 128 13.86 -14.80 -15.27
#